data_AF-A0A9D1ENE6-F1
#
_entry.id   AF-A0A9D1ENE6-F1
#
_cell.length_a   1.000
_cell.length_b   1.000
_cell.length_c   1.000
_cell.angle_alpha   90.00
_cell.angle_beta   90.00
_cell.angle_gamma   90.00
#
_symmetry.space_group_name_H-M   'P 1'
#
loop_
_entity.id
_entity.type
_entity.pdbx_description
1 polymer ?
#
loop_
_entity_poly.entity_id
_entity_poly.type
_entity_poly.pdbx_seq_one_letter_code
_entity_poly.pdbx_strand_id
1 'polypeptide(L)'
;MGCKSDDFPAESGILSGKMSFDEQFMSQYVDKLAQNVVKYLDEAGLTIALAESCTGGLLAQSITGVSGASKVFECGVVSYSERIKSKLLGVDPKVIETKGVVSAEVASLMAKGAAALAGADIGVGITGIAGPSGGTKSQPVGTIYVCVCFKGQEQIKNLKLYEINKLSDTGSDSRAGALTRRQNRLAAAAYALETVIKAVAQDNG
;
A
#
# COMPACT_ATOMS: atom_id res chain seq x y z
N MET A 1 -23.84 -14.41 0.18
CA MET A 1 -23.72 -14.22 -1.28
C MET A 1 -22.25 -13.95 -1.54
N GLY A 2 -21.52 -14.91 -2.09
CA GLY A 2 -20.06 -14.82 -2.23
C GLY A 2 -19.66 -13.78 -3.27
N CYS A 3 -18.67 -12.96 -2.94
CA CYS A 3 -18.02 -12.07 -3.88
C CYS A 3 -17.35 -12.93 -4.96
N LYS A 4 -17.70 -12.73 -6.24
CA LYS A 4 -17.17 -13.54 -7.33
C LYS A 4 -15.76 -13.09 -7.67
N SER A 5 -14.91 -14.04 -8.06
CA SER A 5 -13.51 -13.81 -8.51
C SER A 5 -13.38 -12.71 -9.57
N ASP A 6 -14.43 -12.48 -10.36
CA ASP A 6 -14.45 -11.57 -11.51
C ASP A 6 -14.67 -10.10 -11.12
N ASP A 7 -15.04 -9.82 -9.85
CA ASP A 7 -15.16 -8.46 -9.32
C ASP A 7 -13.80 -7.87 -8.92
N PHE A 8 -12.74 -8.70 -8.90
CA PHE A 8 -11.41 -8.31 -8.49
C PHE A 8 -10.56 -7.93 -9.70
N PRO A 9 -9.90 -6.75 -9.69
CA PRO A 9 -8.91 -6.47 -10.71
C PRO A 9 -7.84 -7.57 -10.68
N ALA A 10 -7.64 -8.24 -11.82
CA ALA A 10 -6.50 -9.12 -12.05
C ALA A 10 -5.21 -8.40 -11.63
N GLU A 11 -4.21 -9.15 -11.16
CA GLU A 11 -2.92 -8.60 -10.76
C GLU A 11 -2.42 -7.41 -11.60
N SER A 12 -2.31 -6.25 -10.96
CA SER A 12 -1.24 -5.29 -11.19
C SER A 12 -1.07 -4.77 -12.61
N GLY A 13 -2.10 -4.16 -13.19
CA GLY A 13 -1.88 -3.23 -14.30
C GLY A 13 -0.82 -2.16 -13.95
N ILE A 14 -0.70 -1.83 -12.65
CA ILE A 14 0.36 -1.00 -12.05
C ILE A 14 1.76 -1.61 -12.26
N LEU A 15 1.99 -2.87 -11.87
CA LEU A 15 3.34 -3.46 -11.93
C LEU A 15 3.72 -3.96 -13.32
N SER A 16 2.73 -4.29 -14.15
CA SER A 16 2.95 -4.67 -15.55
C SER A 16 3.18 -3.46 -16.47
N GLY A 17 3.06 -2.23 -15.97
CA GLY A 17 3.17 -1.00 -16.77
C GLY A 17 2.04 -0.80 -17.78
N LYS A 18 1.00 -1.66 -17.74
CA LYS A 18 -0.13 -1.64 -18.68
C LYS A 18 -1.22 -0.64 -18.29
N MET A 19 -1.12 -0.03 -17.11
CA MET A 19 -1.99 1.04 -16.65
C MET A 19 -1.36 2.41 -16.83
N SER A 20 -2.21 3.40 -17.09
CA SER A 20 -1.80 4.79 -17.06
C SER A 20 -1.33 5.19 -15.66
N PHE A 21 -0.19 5.86 -15.59
CA PHE A 21 0.29 6.51 -14.38
C PHE A 21 -0.10 8.00 -14.33
N ASP A 22 -0.97 8.44 -15.23
CA ASP A 22 -1.56 9.77 -15.13
C ASP A 22 -2.16 9.98 -13.73
N GLU A 23 -1.89 11.15 -13.17
CA GLU A 23 -2.20 11.46 -11.78
C GLU A 23 -3.70 11.51 -11.49
N GLN A 24 -4.51 11.90 -12.46
CA GLN A 24 -5.97 11.92 -12.33
C GLN A 24 -6.52 10.49 -12.41
N PHE A 25 -6.06 9.71 -13.40
CA PHE A 25 -6.43 8.31 -13.53
C PHE A 25 -6.07 7.49 -12.26
N MET A 26 -4.84 7.61 -11.76
CA MET A 26 -4.38 6.90 -10.57
C MET A 26 -5.19 7.30 -9.32
N SER A 27 -5.56 8.57 -9.20
CA SER A 27 -6.43 9.03 -8.09
C SER A 27 -7.80 8.37 -8.15
N GLN A 28 -8.46 8.38 -9.32
CA GLN A 28 -9.76 7.74 -9.51
C GLN A 28 -9.69 6.23 -9.29
N TYR A 29 -8.59 5.60 -9.67
CA TYR A 29 -8.36 4.18 -9.45
C TYR A 29 -8.25 3.84 -7.96
N VAL A 30 -7.47 4.62 -7.19
CA VAL A 30 -7.39 4.48 -5.73
C VAL A 30 -8.76 4.67 -5.08
N ASP A 31 -9.53 5.68 -5.50
CA ASP A 31 -10.86 5.93 -4.96
C ASP A 31 -11.80 4.74 -5.23
N LYS A 32 -11.73 4.14 -6.43
CA LYS A 32 -12.52 2.97 -6.77
C LYS A 32 -12.14 1.74 -5.94
N LEU A 33 -10.83 1.51 -5.74
CA LEU A 33 -10.36 0.42 -4.89
C LEU A 33 -10.75 0.63 -3.43
N ALA A 34 -10.70 1.85 -2.93
CA ALA A 34 -11.13 2.17 -1.57
C ALA A 34 -12.63 1.89 -1.37
N GLN A 35 -13.48 2.22 -2.34
CA GLN A 35 -14.90 1.86 -2.32
C GLN A 35 -15.10 0.34 -2.23
N ASN A 36 -14.34 -0.41 -3.01
CA ASN A 36 -14.39 -1.87 -3.00
C ASN A 36 -13.92 -2.44 -1.66
N VAL A 37 -12.82 -1.93 -1.09
CA VAL A 37 -12.36 -2.34 0.25
C VAL A 37 -13.44 -2.11 1.29
N VAL A 38 -14.01 -0.90 1.37
CA VAL A 38 -15.05 -0.60 2.38
C VAL A 38 -16.26 -1.52 2.21
N LYS A 39 -16.72 -1.72 0.97
CA LYS A 39 -17.82 -2.64 0.67
C LYS A 39 -17.51 -4.06 1.15
N TYR A 40 -16.39 -4.64 0.73
CA TYR A 40 -16.09 -6.04 1.01
C TYR A 40 -15.78 -6.32 2.48
N LEU A 41 -15.13 -5.38 3.16
CA LEU A 41 -14.89 -5.52 4.59
C LEU A 41 -16.20 -5.41 5.39
N ASP A 42 -17.12 -4.51 5.02
CA ASP A 42 -18.45 -4.40 5.66
C ASP A 42 -19.25 -5.68 5.45
N GLU A 43 -19.28 -6.20 4.21
CA GLU A 43 -19.96 -7.47 3.89
C GLU A 43 -19.37 -8.68 4.63
N ALA A 44 -18.06 -8.67 4.91
CA ALA A 44 -17.36 -9.74 5.62
C ALA A 44 -17.32 -9.53 7.16
N GLY A 45 -17.77 -8.39 7.66
CA GLY A 45 -17.65 -8.02 9.08
C GLY A 45 -16.19 -7.90 9.56
N LEU A 46 -15.29 -7.47 8.68
CA LEU A 46 -13.85 -7.36 8.93
C LEU A 46 -13.43 -5.90 9.13
N THR A 47 -12.35 -5.72 9.88
CA THR A 47 -11.77 -4.42 10.22
C THR A 47 -10.34 -4.25 9.70
N ILE A 48 -9.93 -3.00 9.47
CA ILE A 48 -8.62 -2.65 8.93
C ILE A 48 -7.95 -1.51 9.72
N ALA A 49 -6.65 -1.66 9.94
CA ALA A 49 -5.76 -0.66 10.51
C ALA A 49 -4.52 -0.43 9.62
N LEU A 50 -4.05 0.82 9.57
CA LEU A 50 -2.97 1.23 8.68
C LEU A 50 -1.78 1.82 9.42
N ALA A 51 -0.58 1.54 8.92
CA ALA A 51 0.66 2.21 9.23
C ALA A 51 1.28 2.78 7.95
N GLU A 52 1.31 4.11 7.85
CA GLU A 52 1.79 4.83 6.68
C GLU A 52 3.09 5.58 6.99
N SER A 53 4.05 5.53 6.07
CA SER A 53 5.21 6.43 6.06
C SER A 53 5.17 7.30 4.81
N CYS A 54 5.70 6.82 3.67
CA CYS A 54 5.85 7.65 2.47
C CYS A 54 4.53 8.10 1.82
N THR A 55 3.44 7.38 2.05
CA THR A 55 2.09 7.75 1.59
C THR A 55 1.46 8.86 2.44
N GLY A 56 1.92 9.07 3.68
CA GLY A 56 1.62 10.26 4.48
C GLY A 56 0.14 10.49 4.78
N GLY A 57 -0.64 9.42 4.99
CA GLY A 57 -2.07 9.50 5.26
C GLY A 57 -2.95 9.40 4.01
N LEU A 58 -2.35 9.23 2.83
CA LEU A 58 -3.09 9.11 1.57
C LEU A 58 -3.99 7.87 1.58
N LEU A 59 -3.49 6.72 2.07
CA LEU A 59 -4.29 5.49 2.09
C LEU A 59 -5.46 5.60 3.08
N ALA A 60 -5.19 6.14 4.28
CA ALA A 60 -6.23 6.41 5.28
C ALA A 60 -7.29 7.39 4.74
N GLN A 61 -6.88 8.48 4.09
CA GLN A 61 -7.80 9.45 3.50
C GLN A 61 -8.65 8.83 2.40
N SER A 62 -8.08 7.98 1.53
CA SER A 62 -8.84 7.30 0.49
C SER A 62 -9.91 6.37 1.06
N ILE A 63 -9.61 5.59 2.10
CA ILE A 63 -10.60 4.71 2.74
C ILE A 63 -11.67 5.53 3.47
N THR A 64 -11.25 6.47 4.32
CA THR A 64 -12.16 7.31 5.12
C THR A 64 -13.01 8.27 4.29
N GLY A 65 -12.61 8.58 3.05
CA GLY A 65 -13.41 9.34 2.09
C GLY A 65 -14.64 8.59 1.55
N VAL A 66 -14.73 7.28 1.78
CA VAL A 66 -15.87 6.45 1.36
C VAL A 66 -16.93 6.43 2.46
N SER A 67 -18.20 6.65 2.07
CA SER A 67 -19.33 6.53 3.00
C SER A 67 -19.40 5.13 3.61
N GLY A 68 -19.60 5.06 4.92
CA GLY A 68 -19.63 3.79 5.67
C GLY A 68 -18.26 3.27 6.13
N ALA A 69 -17.16 3.97 5.81
CA ALA A 69 -15.82 3.56 6.24
C ALA A 69 -15.68 3.40 7.77
N SER A 70 -16.48 4.11 8.58
CA SER A 70 -16.50 3.97 10.03
C SER A 70 -16.86 2.58 10.55
N LYS A 71 -17.44 1.71 9.70
CA LYS A 71 -17.75 0.32 10.08
C LYS A 71 -16.56 -0.62 10.00
N VAL A 72 -15.54 -0.25 9.22
CA VAL A 72 -14.42 -1.14 8.86
C VAL A 72 -13.07 -0.55 9.23
N PHE A 73 -12.93 0.78 9.25
CA PHE A 73 -11.67 1.45 9.49
C PHE A 73 -11.48 1.79 10.97
N GLU A 74 -10.51 1.13 11.61
CA GLU A 74 -10.25 1.30 13.04
C GLU A 74 -9.25 2.42 13.31
N CYS A 75 -8.10 2.40 12.62
CA CYS A 75 -7.07 3.41 12.84
C CYS A 75 -6.12 3.59 11.65
N GLY A 76 -5.51 4.78 11.59
CA GLY A 76 -4.39 5.08 10.71
C GLY A 76 -3.27 5.78 11.46
N VAL A 77 -2.06 5.21 11.40
CA VAL A 77 -0.85 5.75 12.02
C VAL A 77 0.12 6.23 10.95
N VAL A 78 0.29 7.55 10.84
CA VAL A 78 1.36 8.12 10.01
C VAL A 78 2.67 8.14 10.81
N SER A 79 3.45 7.07 10.67
CA SER A 79 4.70 6.83 11.40
C SER A 79 5.94 7.25 10.60
N TYR A 80 6.04 8.54 10.28
CA TYR A 80 7.06 9.03 9.35
C TYR A 80 8.51 8.85 9.85
N SER A 81 8.76 9.08 11.14
CA SER A 81 10.09 8.89 11.75
C SER A 81 10.27 7.49 12.35
N GLU A 82 11.51 7.00 12.37
CA GLU A 82 11.88 5.72 12.99
C GLU A 82 11.41 5.63 14.44
N ARG A 83 11.60 6.70 15.23
CA ARG A 83 11.11 6.79 16.61
C ARG A 83 9.62 6.53 16.73
N ILE A 84 8.80 7.03 15.80
CA ILE A 84 7.35 6.82 15.84
C ILE A 84 6.98 5.40 15.39
N LYS A 85 7.70 4.82 14.41
CA LYS A 85 7.56 3.41 14.05
C LYS A 85 7.79 2.50 15.26
N SER A 86 8.85 2.74 16.03
CA SER A 86 9.12 1.96 17.24
C SER A 86 8.10 2.22 18.35
N LYS A 87 7.79 3.50 18.62
CA LYS A 87 6.91 3.88 19.73
C LYS A 87 5.48 3.39 19.58
N LEU A 88 4.89 3.53 18.38
CA LEU A 88 3.47 3.25 18.17
C LEU A 88 3.20 1.88 17.58
N LEU A 89 4.13 1.34 16.78
CA LEU A 89 3.93 0.11 16.02
C LEU A 89 4.84 -1.03 16.49
N GLY A 90 5.67 -0.81 17.51
CA GLY A 90 6.54 -1.84 18.07
C GLY A 90 7.66 -2.30 17.13
N VAL A 91 8.00 -1.50 16.11
CA VAL A 91 9.14 -1.82 15.21
C VAL A 91 10.44 -1.77 16.01
N ASP A 92 11.11 -2.92 16.17
CA ASP A 92 12.38 -3.00 16.90
C ASP A 92 13.44 -2.09 16.23
N PRO A 93 14.02 -1.13 16.95
CA PRO A 93 15.11 -0.30 16.44
C PRO A 93 16.26 -1.10 15.83
N LYS A 94 16.56 -2.30 16.33
CA LYS A 94 17.62 -3.17 15.78
C LYS A 94 17.30 -3.66 14.36
N VAL A 95 16.02 -3.85 14.03
CA VAL A 95 15.60 -4.20 12.67
C VAL A 95 15.82 -3.01 11.74
N ILE A 96 15.54 -1.79 12.19
CA ILE A 96 15.81 -0.57 11.41
C ILE A 96 17.32 -0.40 11.19
N GLU A 97 18.14 -0.61 12.22
CA GLU A 97 19.59 -0.52 12.14
C GLU A 97 20.18 -1.53 11.12
N THR A 98 19.69 -2.77 11.14
CA THR A 98 20.26 -3.87 10.33
C THR A 98 19.67 -3.96 8.92
N LYS A 99 18.39 -3.63 8.73
CA LYS A 99 17.66 -3.78 7.46
C LYS A 99 17.37 -2.45 6.77
N GLY A 100 17.48 -1.34 7.49
CA GLY A 100 17.06 -0.02 7.04
C GLY A 100 15.56 0.20 7.17
N VAL A 101 15.16 1.48 7.28
CA VAL A 101 13.77 1.92 7.44
C VAL A 101 12.87 1.62 6.24
N VAL A 102 13.46 1.40 5.06
CA VAL A 102 12.76 1.00 3.83
C VAL A 102 13.15 -0.44 3.50
N SER A 103 12.44 -1.39 4.12
CA SER A 103 12.69 -2.83 4.00
C SER A 103 11.39 -3.62 4.14
N ALA A 104 11.42 -4.89 3.75
CA ALA A 104 10.30 -5.81 3.91
C ALA A 104 9.97 -6.05 5.39
N GLU A 105 11.01 -6.19 6.22
CA GLU A 105 10.91 -6.42 7.66
C GLU A 105 10.23 -5.25 8.37
N VAL A 106 10.61 -4.01 8.04
CA VAL A 106 9.96 -2.83 8.62
C VAL A 106 8.51 -2.71 8.14
N ALA A 107 8.20 -2.98 6.87
CA ALA A 107 6.82 -2.99 6.37
C ALA A 107 5.95 -4.03 7.10
N SER A 108 6.48 -5.24 7.31
CA SER A 108 5.83 -6.33 8.07
C SER A 108 5.52 -5.91 9.50
N LEU A 109 6.53 -5.41 10.23
CA LEU A 109 6.36 -4.98 11.61
C LEU A 109 5.38 -3.80 11.72
N MET A 110 5.41 -2.86 10.77
CA MET A 110 4.43 -1.78 10.70
C MET A 110 2.99 -2.30 10.51
N ALA A 111 2.79 -3.26 9.59
CA ALA A 111 1.48 -3.85 9.33
C ALA A 111 0.93 -4.58 10.56
N LYS A 112 1.73 -5.48 11.16
CA LYS A 112 1.38 -6.21 12.38
C LYS A 112 1.13 -5.27 13.56
N GLY A 113 1.98 -4.27 13.73
CA GLY A 113 1.86 -3.27 14.78
C GLY A 113 0.56 -2.46 14.67
N ALA A 114 0.16 -2.09 13.46
CA ALA A 114 -1.11 -1.39 13.24
C ALA A 114 -2.33 -2.27 13.58
N ALA A 115 -2.36 -3.51 13.09
CA ALA A 115 -3.43 -4.46 13.43
C ALA A 115 -3.51 -4.69 14.94
N ALA A 116 -2.38 -4.95 15.59
CA ALA A 116 -2.32 -5.20 17.03
C ALA A 116 -2.74 -3.98 17.86
N LEU A 117 -2.35 -2.76 17.45
CA LEU A 117 -2.71 -1.52 18.13
C LEU A 117 -4.23 -1.29 18.12
N ALA A 118 -4.89 -1.62 17.01
CA ALA A 118 -6.32 -1.43 16.81
C ALA A 118 -7.18 -2.63 17.25
N GLY A 119 -6.59 -3.82 17.38
CA GLY A 119 -7.37 -5.06 17.43
C GLY A 119 -8.06 -5.40 16.11
N ALA A 120 -7.53 -4.92 14.98
CA ALA A 120 -8.13 -5.09 13.66
C ALA A 120 -7.76 -6.43 13.01
N ASP A 121 -8.63 -6.95 12.14
CA ASP A 121 -8.40 -8.19 11.38
C ASP A 121 -7.28 -8.06 10.35
N ILE A 122 -7.14 -6.85 9.79
CA ILE A 122 -6.21 -6.53 8.72
C ILE A 122 -5.28 -5.40 9.14
N GLY A 123 -3.98 -5.61 8.96
CA GLY A 123 -2.94 -4.59 9.14
C GLY A 123 -2.24 -4.27 7.83
N VAL A 124 -2.02 -3.00 7.54
CA VAL A 124 -1.26 -2.56 6.35
C VAL A 124 -0.06 -1.72 6.76
N GLY A 125 1.11 -2.02 6.21
CA GLY A 125 2.36 -1.29 6.48
C GLY A 125 3.00 -0.80 5.19
N ILE A 126 3.26 0.51 5.08
CA ILE A 126 3.89 1.11 3.88
C ILE A 126 5.10 1.96 4.28
N THR A 127 6.27 1.58 3.76
CA THR A 127 7.52 2.35 3.90
C THR A 127 8.28 2.41 2.58
N GLY A 128 8.88 3.56 2.25
CA GLY A 128 9.38 3.78 0.89
C GLY A 128 10.04 5.12 0.64
N ILE A 129 10.68 5.23 -0.51
CA ILE A 129 11.34 6.44 -1.02
C ILE A 129 10.50 7.00 -2.17
N ALA A 130 9.49 7.82 -1.86
CA ALA A 130 8.61 8.36 -2.90
C ALA A 130 9.26 9.46 -3.76
N GLY A 131 10.42 10.02 -3.36
CA GLY A 131 11.14 11.05 -4.13
C GLY A 131 10.68 12.49 -3.86
N PRO A 132 11.20 13.47 -4.63
CA PRO A 132 12.12 13.29 -5.77
C PRO A 132 13.58 13.00 -5.36
N SER A 133 13.93 13.16 -4.08
CA SER A 133 15.25 12.86 -3.52
C SER A 133 15.20 11.71 -2.50
N GLY A 134 16.35 11.37 -1.91
CA GLY A 134 16.48 10.36 -0.85
C GLY A 134 16.78 8.94 -1.34
N GLY A 135 16.74 8.70 -2.66
CA GLY A 135 17.17 7.43 -3.25
C GLY A 135 18.69 7.33 -3.37
N THR A 136 19.18 6.10 -3.42
CA THR A 136 20.58 5.73 -3.72
C THR A 136 20.65 4.83 -4.95
N LYS A 137 21.85 4.47 -5.41
CA LYS A 137 22.00 3.51 -6.52
C LYS A 137 21.44 2.13 -6.16
N SER A 138 21.63 1.67 -4.93
CA SER A 138 21.12 0.38 -4.44
C SER A 138 19.65 0.43 -4.05
N GLN A 139 19.12 1.62 -3.74
CA GLN A 139 17.74 1.82 -3.35
C GLN A 139 17.16 3.10 -3.99
N PRO A 140 16.77 3.05 -5.27
CA PRO A 140 16.34 4.23 -6.00
C PRO A 140 15.03 4.84 -5.48
N VAL A 141 14.79 6.10 -5.84
CA VAL A 141 13.45 6.71 -5.73
C VAL A 141 12.44 5.82 -6.46
N GLY A 142 11.28 5.61 -5.84
CA GLY A 142 10.28 4.64 -6.31
C GLY A 142 10.43 3.25 -5.69
N THR A 143 11.42 3.01 -4.82
CA THR A 143 11.46 1.79 -3.98
C THR A 143 10.47 1.93 -2.83
N ILE A 144 9.41 1.11 -2.82
CA ILE A 144 8.39 1.13 -1.76
C ILE A 144 8.05 -0.30 -1.35
N TYR A 145 8.10 -0.58 -0.05
CA TYR A 145 7.60 -1.83 0.51
C TYR A 145 6.18 -1.65 1.01
N VAL A 146 5.31 -2.57 0.62
CA VAL A 146 3.94 -2.69 1.10
C VAL A 146 3.77 -4.08 1.71
N CYS A 147 3.24 -4.13 2.92
CA CYS A 147 2.82 -5.36 3.57
C CYS A 147 1.33 -5.28 3.91
N VAL A 148 0.59 -6.34 3.61
CA VAL A 148 -0.76 -6.60 4.13
C VAL A 148 -0.71 -7.86 4.97
N CYS A 149 -1.13 -7.75 6.23
CA CYS A 149 -1.28 -8.86 7.16
C CYS A 149 -2.77 -9.12 7.38
N PHE A 150 -3.24 -10.34 7.11
CA PHE A 150 -4.62 -10.76 7.34
C PHE A 150 -4.62 -12.15 7.97
N LYS A 151 -5.26 -12.31 9.14
CA LYS A 151 -5.29 -13.58 9.90
C LYS A 151 -3.91 -14.23 10.11
N GLY A 152 -2.87 -13.41 10.31
CA GLY A 152 -1.49 -13.87 10.50
C GLY A 152 -0.74 -14.24 9.22
N GLN A 153 -1.39 -14.20 8.05
CA GLN A 153 -0.73 -14.36 6.75
C GLN A 153 -0.28 -13.00 6.22
N GLU A 154 0.95 -12.95 5.69
CA GLU A 154 1.56 -11.72 5.20
C GLU A 154 1.78 -11.76 3.70
N GLN A 155 1.32 -10.73 3.00
CA GLN A 155 1.66 -10.46 1.61
C GLN A 155 2.54 -9.23 1.56
N ILE A 156 3.83 -9.41 1.22
CA ILE A 156 4.82 -8.35 1.20
C ILE A 156 5.37 -8.19 -0.21
N LYS A 157 5.44 -6.94 -0.69
CA LYS A 157 6.00 -6.61 -2.00
C LYS A 157 6.95 -5.44 -1.93
N ASN A 158 8.10 -5.59 -2.60
CA ASN A 158 8.93 -4.47 -3.03
C ASN A 158 8.41 -3.95 -4.38
N LEU A 159 7.73 -2.81 -4.35
CA LEU A 159 7.34 -2.07 -5.53
C LEU A 159 8.58 -1.34 -6.06
N LYS A 160 9.09 -1.79 -7.20
CA LYS A 160 10.22 -1.19 -7.91
C LYS A 160 9.71 -0.21 -8.96
N LEU A 161 9.07 0.86 -8.53
CA LEU A 161 8.33 1.76 -9.43
C LEU A 161 9.25 2.48 -10.44
N TYR A 162 10.55 2.56 -10.15
CA TYR A 162 11.57 3.04 -11.08
C TYR A 162 11.81 2.13 -12.30
N GLU A 163 11.31 0.89 -12.28
CA GLU A 163 11.42 -0.04 -13.41
C GLU A 163 10.25 0.11 -14.41
N ILE A 164 9.15 0.75 -14.00
CA ILE A 164 7.94 0.87 -14.82
C ILE A 164 8.21 1.64 -16.12
N ASN A 165 9.07 2.66 -16.06
CA ASN A 165 9.44 3.44 -17.24
C ASN A 165 10.31 2.66 -18.25
N LYS A 166 10.96 1.57 -17.84
CA LYS A 166 11.75 0.73 -18.76
C LYS A 166 10.86 -0.17 -19.62
N LEU A 167 9.59 -0.35 -19.23
CA LEU A 167 8.63 -1.22 -19.92
C LEU A 167 7.81 -0.46 -20.97
N SER A 168 7.76 0.88 -20.90
CA SER A 168 7.03 1.75 -21.85
C SER A 168 7.81 2.10 -23.12
N ASP A 169 9.06 1.66 -23.26
CA ASP A 169 9.96 2.00 -24.39
C ASP A 169 9.61 1.33 -25.74
N THR A 170 8.43 0.73 -25.91
CA THR A 170 7.98 0.18 -27.21
C THR A 170 7.13 1.13 -28.05
N GLY A 171 7.05 2.43 -27.71
CA GLY A 171 6.25 3.40 -28.47
C GLY A 171 6.79 4.84 -28.40
N SER A 172 7.39 5.29 -29.51
CA SER A 172 7.70 6.63 -30.05
C SER A 172 7.48 7.97 -29.29
N ASP A 173 7.30 8.07 -27.97
CA ASP A 173 7.31 9.36 -27.26
C ASP A 173 8.34 9.38 -26.12
N SER A 174 9.42 10.12 -26.34
CA SER A 174 10.62 10.23 -25.51
C SER A 174 10.42 11.07 -24.24
N ARG A 175 9.29 10.88 -23.53
CA ARG A 175 8.87 11.69 -22.37
C ARG A 175 8.45 10.92 -21.10
N ALA A 176 8.73 9.63 -20.96
CA ALA A 176 8.47 8.91 -19.70
C ALA A 176 9.58 9.15 -18.65
N GLY A 177 9.63 10.36 -18.09
CA GLY A 177 10.48 10.67 -16.93
C GLY A 177 10.06 9.86 -15.68
N ALA A 178 10.96 9.69 -14.71
CA ALA A 178 10.69 8.98 -13.46
C ALA A 178 9.34 9.42 -12.83
N LEU A 179 8.57 8.48 -12.29
CA LEU A 179 7.29 8.79 -11.67
C LEU A 179 7.45 9.89 -10.62
N THR A 180 6.49 10.82 -10.59
CA THR A 180 6.44 11.90 -9.62
C THR A 180 6.28 11.34 -8.21
N ARG A 181 6.58 12.17 -7.21
CA ARG A 181 6.32 11.82 -5.80
C ARG A 181 4.88 11.40 -5.56
N ARG A 182 3.91 12.07 -6.20
CA ARG A 182 2.49 11.78 -6.03
C ARG A 182 2.11 10.47 -6.71
N GLN A 183 2.59 10.22 -7.93
CA GLN A 183 2.39 8.94 -8.64
C GLN A 183 2.92 7.75 -7.83
N ASN A 184 4.13 7.86 -7.27
CA ASN A 184 4.70 6.81 -6.41
C ASN A 184 3.82 6.50 -5.19
N ARG A 185 3.27 7.54 -4.55
CA ARG A 185 2.38 7.38 -3.38
C ARG A 185 1.04 6.75 -3.77
N LEU A 186 0.44 7.18 -4.89
CA LEU A 186 -0.80 6.61 -5.40
C LEU A 186 -0.63 5.14 -5.80
N ALA A 187 0.47 4.79 -6.46
CA ALA A 187 0.77 3.41 -6.83
C ALA A 187 0.91 2.49 -5.60
N ALA A 188 1.57 2.97 -4.53
CA ALA A 188 1.67 2.22 -3.29
C ALA A 188 0.32 2.01 -2.60
N ALA A 189 -0.52 3.05 -2.55
CA ALA A 189 -1.87 2.94 -1.98
C ALA A 189 -2.78 2.01 -2.80
N ALA A 190 -2.76 2.13 -4.13
CA ALA A 190 -3.52 1.26 -5.01
C ALA A 190 -3.10 -0.20 -4.84
N TYR A 191 -1.79 -0.49 -4.82
CA TYR A 191 -1.30 -1.85 -4.59
C TYR A 191 -1.73 -2.40 -3.22
N ALA A 192 -1.68 -1.58 -2.17
CA ALA A 192 -2.15 -1.99 -0.85
C ALA A 192 -3.64 -2.37 -0.86
N LEU A 193 -4.50 -1.54 -1.47
CA LEU A 193 -5.93 -1.81 -1.57
C LEU A 193 -6.23 -3.07 -2.41
N GLU A 194 -5.56 -3.24 -3.56
CA GLU A 194 -5.67 -4.48 -4.36
C GLU A 194 -5.30 -5.72 -3.55
N THR A 195 -4.26 -5.62 -2.72
CA THR A 195 -3.76 -6.74 -1.92
C THR A 195 -4.74 -7.09 -0.80
N VAL A 196 -5.32 -6.10 -0.13
CA VAL A 196 -6.41 -6.30 0.86
C VAL A 196 -7.59 -7.01 0.22
N ILE A 197 -8.06 -6.49 -0.92
CA ILE A 197 -9.16 -7.04 -1.69
C ILE A 197 -8.91 -8.54 -2.01
N LYS A 198 -7.72 -8.87 -2.53
CA LYS A 198 -7.35 -10.26 -2.86
C LYS A 198 -7.25 -11.16 -1.64
N ALA A 199 -6.67 -10.67 -0.55
CA ALA A 199 -6.54 -11.44 0.68
C ALA A 199 -7.91 -11.86 1.24
N VAL A 200 -8.88 -10.95 1.20
CA VAL A 200 -10.27 -11.23 1.65
C VAL A 200 -11.02 -12.12 0.66
N ALA A 201 -10.78 -11.96 -0.65
CA ALA A 201 -11.36 -12.82 -1.68
C ALA A 201 -10.98 -14.29 -1.51
N GLN A 202 -9.69 -14.54 -1.22
CA GLN A 202 -9.12 -15.89 -1.10
C GLN A 202 -9.57 -16.62 0.16
N ASP A 203 -9.96 -15.91 1.21
CA ASP A 203 -10.49 -16.50 2.46
C ASP A 203 -11.97 -16.91 2.35
N ASN A 204 -12.70 -16.33 1.39
CA ASN A 204 -14.12 -16.63 1.14
C ASN A 204 -14.34 -17.74 0.08
N GLY A 205 -13.27 -18.36 -0.43
CA GLY A 205 -13.30 -19.44 -1.42
C GLY A 205 -12.82 -20.77 -0.85
#